data_AF-A0A951TRA0-F1
#
_entry.id   AF-A0A951TRA0-F1
#
_cell.length_a   1.000
_cell.length_b   1.000
_cell.length_c   1.000
_cell.angle_alpha   90.00
_cell.angle_beta   90.00
_cell.angle_gamma   90.00
#
_symmetry.space_group_name_H-M   'P 1'
#
loop_
_entity.id
_entity.type
_entity.pdbx_description
1 polymer ?
#
loop_
_entity_poly.entity_id
_entity_poly.type
_entity_poly.pdbx_seq_one_letter_code
_entity_poly.pdbx_strand_id
1 'polypeptide(L)'
;MIDHLECARCGRSYSAGRLRNLCDVCSGPLLARYDLNAIAGRWYRSDLHARPADVWRWREVMPIEPGEVPLTLGEGGTPLLASRWIGPSLGLHRLAFKDESGNPTLSFKARGLAVAIHRARALGARHVAIPSAGNAGSATAAYCALAGLPCTVAMPADTPEPVVAECRAYGATVELVEGSIADAGRWLRERVWREEWFDVSTLKEPYRLEGKKTMGYELAEALGWRVPDAIVYPTGGGTGLIAMWKAFGEMEALGWIGEERPKMFAVQAAGCAPIVRAFESGADRAEAVSRPETVASGLRVPAAIGDFLILGAIRASGGAAVAVEDADLLDAARRLAREEGILASPEAGAAVAALPILLERRRIDPDDRVVCFVTGHGLKYPAVLQHRE
;
A
#
# COMPACT_ATOMS: atom_id res chain seq x y z
N MET A 1 -1.15 7.73 -21.35
CA MET A 1 -2.42 6.96 -21.25
C MET A 1 -2.08 5.50 -21.00
N ILE A 2 -2.97 4.76 -20.35
CA ILE A 2 -2.79 3.32 -20.17
C ILE A 2 -2.76 2.63 -21.54
N ASP A 3 -1.76 1.78 -21.74
CA ASP A 3 -1.58 1.06 -22.99
C ASP A 3 -2.26 -0.31 -22.90
N HIS A 4 -1.87 -1.11 -21.91
CA HIS A 4 -2.46 -2.42 -21.64
C HIS A 4 -2.29 -2.85 -20.17
N LEU A 5 -2.90 -3.98 -19.83
CA LEU A 5 -2.64 -4.71 -18.60
C LEU A 5 -1.73 -5.90 -18.89
N GLU A 6 -0.67 -6.07 -18.12
CA GLU A 6 0.30 -7.16 -18.32
C GLU A 6 0.34 -8.08 -17.10
N CYS A 7 0.28 -9.39 -17.32
CA CYS A 7 0.46 -10.34 -16.23
C CYS A 7 1.91 -10.34 -15.74
N ALA A 8 2.10 -10.02 -14.47
CA ALA A 8 3.41 -9.98 -13.83
C ALA A 8 4.16 -11.32 -13.78
N ARG A 9 3.48 -12.45 -14.08
CA ARG A 9 4.06 -13.79 -14.02
C ARG A 9 4.35 -14.40 -15.39
N CYS A 10 3.41 -14.29 -16.33
CA CYS A 10 3.55 -14.91 -17.66
C CYS A 10 3.71 -13.91 -18.80
N GLY A 11 3.70 -12.59 -18.53
CA GLY A 11 3.85 -11.55 -19.54
C GLY A 11 2.66 -11.38 -20.49
N ARG A 12 1.56 -12.12 -20.30
CA ARG A 12 0.39 -12.02 -21.18
C ARG A 12 -0.26 -10.65 -21.07
N SER A 13 -0.56 -10.04 -22.22
CA SER A 13 -1.23 -8.75 -22.32
C SER A 13 -2.76 -8.89 -22.39
N TYR A 14 -3.45 -7.95 -21.77
CA TYR A 14 -4.91 -7.83 -21.73
C TYR A 14 -5.31 -6.38 -21.98
N SER A 15 -6.48 -6.18 -22.59
CA SER A 15 -7.06 -4.83 -22.72
C SER A 15 -7.39 -4.24 -21.34
N ALA A 16 -7.06 -2.95 -21.17
CA ALA A 16 -7.45 -2.16 -20.01
C ALA A 16 -8.92 -1.67 -20.06
N GLY A 17 -9.61 -1.85 -21.19
CA GLY A 17 -10.99 -1.40 -21.41
C GLY A 17 -12.07 -2.34 -20.89
N ARG A 18 -11.75 -3.30 -20.03
CA ARG A 18 -12.71 -4.23 -19.41
C ARG A 18 -12.38 -4.45 -17.94
N LEU A 19 -13.41 -4.76 -17.15
CA LEU A 19 -13.21 -5.28 -15.80
C LEU A 19 -12.40 -6.57 -15.88
N ARG A 20 -11.29 -6.59 -15.13
CA ARG A 20 -10.37 -7.71 -15.07
C ARG A 20 -9.93 -7.90 -13.64
N ASN A 21 -9.92 -9.16 -13.21
CA ASN A 21 -9.18 -9.57 -12.04
C ASN A 21 -7.85 -10.22 -12.48
N LEU A 22 -7.48 -11.34 -11.87
CA LEU A 22 -6.23 -12.03 -12.13
C LEU A 22 -6.13 -12.53 -13.59
N CYS A 23 -4.91 -12.81 -14.01
CA CYS A 23 -4.61 -13.50 -15.27
C CYS A 23 -5.41 -14.81 -15.38
N ASP A 24 -6.13 -14.98 -16.49
CA ASP A 24 -6.96 -16.15 -16.77
C ASP A 24 -6.16 -17.44 -17.05
N VAL A 25 -4.84 -17.33 -17.25
CA VAL A 25 -3.96 -18.47 -17.52
C VAL A 25 -3.22 -18.95 -16.29
N CYS A 26 -2.63 -18.04 -15.51
CA CYS A 26 -1.71 -18.40 -14.42
C CYS A 26 -2.11 -17.82 -13.05
N SER A 27 -3.26 -17.16 -12.97
CA SER A 27 -3.76 -16.48 -11.77
C SER A 27 -2.79 -15.46 -11.17
N GLY A 28 -1.84 -14.97 -11.96
CA GLY A 28 -0.92 -13.90 -11.58
C GLY A 28 -1.60 -12.53 -11.58
N PRO A 29 -1.11 -11.57 -10.77
CA PRO A 29 -1.63 -10.21 -10.77
C PRO A 29 -1.35 -9.53 -12.12
N LEU A 30 -2.28 -8.66 -12.52
CA LEU A 30 -2.13 -7.81 -13.71
C LEU A 30 -1.60 -6.43 -13.29
N LEU A 31 -0.64 -5.89 -14.04
CA LEU A 31 -0.04 -4.57 -13.82
C LEU A 31 -0.42 -3.65 -14.97
N ALA A 32 -0.79 -2.41 -14.66
CA ALA A 32 -1.01 -1.41 -15.71
C ALA A 32 0.31 -0.97 -16.34
N ARG A 33 0.35 -0.98 -17.68
CA ARG A 33 1.46 -0.52 -18.50
C ARG A 33 1.05 0.74 -19.26
N TYR A 34 2.02 1.62 -19.47
CA TYR A 34 1.85 2.91 -20.14
C TYR A 34 2.90 3.01 -21.24
N ASP A 35 2.57 3.70 -22.32
CA ASP A 35 3.55 4.07 -23.33
C ASP A 35 4.40 5.24 -22.82
N LEU A 36 5.43 4.91 -22.02
CA LEU A 36 6.32 5.90 -21.42
C LEU A 36 7.16 6.63 -22.48
N ASN A 37 7.43 5.99 -23.64
CA ASN A 37 8.14 6.63 -24.74
C ASN A 37 7.29 7.73 -25.37
N ALA A 38 5.98 7.51 -25.51
CA ALA A 38 5.06 8.55 -25.99
C ALA A 38 4.84 9.69 -24.98
N ILE A 39 5.03 9.42 -23.68
CA ILE A 39 4.90 10.43 -22.61
C ILE A 39 6.21 11.23 -22.45
N ALA A 40 7.36 10.57 -22.62
CA ALA A 40 8.68 11.19 -22.51
C ALA A 40 8.83 12.36 -23.49
N GLY A 41 9.35 13.49 -23.01
CA GLY A 41 9.50 14.72 -23.80
C GLY A 41 8.19 15.47 -24.08
N ARG A 42 7.06 15.04 -23.52
CA ARG A 42 5.76 15.75 -23.61
C ARG A 42 5.15 16.10 -22.26
N TRP A 43 5.62 15.45 -21.20
CA TRP A 43 5.23 15.72 -19.83
C TRP A 43 6.47 16.00 -18.98
N TYR A 44 6.51 17.19 -18.39
CA TYR A 44 7.64 17.72 -17.65
C TYR A 44 7.29 17.93 -16.19
N ARG A 45 8.32 17.89 -15.32
CA ARG A 45 8.16 18.14 -13.87
C ARG A 45 7.49 19.48 -13.57
N SER A 46 7.72 20.50 -14.39
CA SER A 46 7.11 21.83 -14.28
C SER A 46 5.59 21.82 -14.44
N ASP A 47 5.04 20.84 -15.16
CA ASP A 47 3.58 20.74 -15.42
C ASP A 47 2.79 20.38 -14.16
N LEU A 48 3.49 19.97 -13.09
CA LEU A 48 2.91 19.57 -11.81
C LEU A 48 2.58 20.78 -10.93
N HIS A 49 3.25 21.92 -11.10
CA HIS A 49 3.14 23.08 -10.19
C HIS A 49 1.72 23.64 -10.09
N ALA A 50 0.96 23.59 -11.18
CA ALA A 50 -0.41 24.12 -11.23
C ALA A 50 -1.49 23.10 -10.81
N ARG A 51 -1.10 21.87 -10.46
CA ARG A 51 -2.05 20.78 -10.19
C ARG A 51 -2.33 20.64 -8.68
N PRO A 52 -3.56 20.25 -8.30
CA PRO A 52 -3.87 19.83 -6.94
C PRO A 52 -2.90 18.76 -6.42
N ALA A 53 -2.67 18.74 -5.12
CA ALA A 53 -1.80 17.77 -4.47
C ALA A 53 -2.57 16.48 -4.13
N ASP A 54 -3.06 15.78 -5.14
CA ASP A 54 -3.75 14.49 -5.00
C ASP A 54 -3.13 13.41 -5.91
N VAL A 55 -3.63 12.17 -5.84
CA VAL A 55 -3.13 11.05 -6.68
C VAL A 55 -3.33 11.28 -8.18
N TRP A 56 -4.25 12.15 -8.59
CA TRP A 56 -4.55 12.44 -9.99
C TRP A 56 -3.64 13.53 -10.57
N ARG A 57 -2.83 14.19 -9.73
CA ARG A 57 -1.70 15.04 -10.14
C ARG A 57 -0.81 14.37 -11.19
N TRP A 58 -0.71 13.04 -11.16
CA TRP A 58 0.17 12.20 -11.99
C TRP A 58 -0.53 11.59 -13.23
N ARG A 59 -1.67 12.16 -13.67
CA ARG A 59 -2.61 11.60 -14.66
C ARG A 59 -2.01 10.92 -15.90
N GLU A 60 -0.88 11.38 -16.41
CA GLU A 60 -0.22 10.83 -17.62
C GLU A 60 0.19 9.37 -17.46
N VAL A 61 0.56 8.98 -16.24
CA VAL A 61 0.90 7.63 -15.81
C VAL A 61 -0.19 7.05 -14.89
N MET A 62 -1.43 7.52 -14.97
CA MET A 62 -2.56 6.94 -14.24
C MET A 62 -3.54 6.32 -15.23
N PRO A 63 -4.37 5.34 -14.81
CA PRO A 63 -5.27 4.64 -15.71
C PRO A 63 -6.52 5.48 -16.07
N ILE A 64 -6.41 6.79 -16.24
CA ILE A 64 -7.52 7.69 -16.53
C ILE A 64 -7.59 8.04 -18.02
N GLU A 65 -8.77 7.95 -18.60
CA GLU A 65 -9.02 8.27 -20.01
C GLU A 65 -9.33 9.76 -20.22
N PRO A 66 -9.07 10.32 -21.42
CA PRO A 66 -9.46 11.69 -21.75
C PRO A 66 -10.97 11.92 -21.55
N GLY A 67 -11.31 12.96 -20.80
CA GLY A 67 -12.70 13.34 -20.50
C GLY A 67 -13.28 12.69 -19.24
N GLU A 68 -12.61 11.72 -18.63
CA GLU A 68 -13.01 11.21 -17.32
C GLU A 68 -12.80 12.26 -16.22
N VAL A 69 -13.78 12.40 -15.33
CA VAL A 69 -13.66 13.21 -14.12
C VAL A 69 -13.13 12.32 -12.99
N PRO A 70 -11.94 12.60 -12.43
CA PRO A 70 -11.35 11.80 -11.38
C PRO A 70 -12.27 11.67 -10.14
N LEU A 71 -12.34 10.47 -9.57
CA LEU A 71 -12.93 10.30 -8.23
C LEU A 71 -11.85 10.55 -7.19
N THR A 72 -12.03 11.58 -6.37
CA THR A 72 -11.05 11.99 -5.37
C THR A 72 -11.75 12.45 -4.10
N LEU A 73 -11.15 12.12 -2.95
CA LEU A 73 -11.44 12.72 -1.65
C LEU A 73 -10.27 13.63 -1.20
N GLY A 74 -9.32 13.91 -2.09
CA GLY A 74 -8.09 14.66 -1.80
C GLY A 74 -6.94 13.79 -1.28
N GLU A 75 -6.98 12.48 -1.51
CA GLU A 75 -5.89 11.57 -1.14
C GLU A 75 -4.61 11.86 -1.92
N GLY A 76 -3.46 11.79 -1.23
CA GLY A 76 -2.18 12.19 -1.77
C GLY A 76 -1.63 13.48 -1.16
N GLY A 77 -0.52 13.97 -1.70
CA GLY A 77 0.11 15.22 -1.25
C GLY A 77 0.57 15.18 0.21
N THR A 78 0.84 14.00 0.75
CA THR A 78 1.11 13.82 2.18
C THR A 78 2.51 14.33 2.54
N PRO A 79 2.73 14.83 3.77
CA PRO A 79 4.00 15.43 4.12
C PRO A 79 5.13 14.41 4.29
N LEU A 80 6.35 14.85 4.00
CA LEU A 80 7.59 14.18 4.39
C LEU A 80 8.17 14.92 5.59
N LEU A 81 8.02 14.34 6.78
CA LEU A 81 8.36 14.95 8.05
C LEU A 81 9.78 14.52 8.47
N ALA A 82 10.70 15.47 8.63
CA ALA A 82 12.01 15.16 9.20
C ALA A 82 11.86 14.72 10.67
N SER A 83 12.55 13.65 11.05
CA SER A 83 12.57 13.19 12.44
C SER A 83 13.32 14.20 13.31
N ARG A 84 12.73 14.54 14.46
CA ARG A 84 13.29 15.48 15.43
C ARG A 84 14.02 14.78 16.57
N TRP A 85 13.59 13.57 16.94
CA TRP A 85 14.04 12.90 18.16
C TRP A 85 14.39 11.43 17.95
N ILE A 86 13.55 10.67 17.24
CA ILE A 86 13.78 9.23 17.04
C ILE A 86 15.07 9.00 16.25
N GLY A 87 15.26 9.69 15.13
CA GLY A 87 16.46 9.64 14.31
C GLY A 87 17.73 9.94 15.12
N PRO A 88 17.83 11.13 15.75
CA PRO A 88 18.96 11.47 16.63
C PRO A 88 19.22 10.45 17.75
N SER A 89 18.17 9.90 18.37
CA SER A 89 18.30 8.87 19.42
C SER A 89 18.96 7.57 18.93
N LEU A 90 18.86 7.28 17.63
CA LEU A 90 19.44 6.11 16.97
C LEU A 90 20.74 6.43 16.22
N GLY A 91 21.21 7.69 16.26
CA GLY A 91 22.34 8.16 15.46
C GLY A 91 22.03 8.33 13.97
N LEU A 92 20.77 8.31 13.55
CA LEU A 92 20.35 8.55 12.17
C LEU A 92 20.15 10.04 11.93
N HIS A 93 21.02 10.65 11.12
CA HIS A 93 21.00 12.10 10.89
C HIS A 93 19.96 12.54 9.86
N ARG A 94 19.50 11.62 8.99
CA ARG A 94 18.62 11.93 7.85
C ARG A 94 17.41 11.01 7.80
N LEU A 95 16.82 10.74 8.97
CA LEU A 95 15.54 10.01 9.08
C LEU A 95 14.36 10.94 8.79
N ALA A 96 13.42 10.48 7.97
CA ALA A 96 12.14 11.15 7.74
C ALA A 96 10.97 10.16 7.74
N PHE A 97 9.78 10.68 8.00
CA PHE A 97 8.51 9.96 7.99
C PHE A 97 7.64 10.45 6.85
N LYS A 98 7.30 9.55 5.91
CA LYS A 98 6.27 9.84 4.90
C LYS A 98 4.91 9.56 5.54
N ASP A 99 4.21 10.62 5.93
CA ASP A 99 3.03 10.50 6.79
C ASP A 99 1.73 10.33 6.00
N GLU A 100 1.36 9.06 5.76
CA GLU A 100 0.14 8.70 5.07
C GLU A 100 -1.11 8.65 5.98
N SER A 101 -0.95 8.95 7.28
CA SER A 101 -2.05 8.88 8.25
C SER A 101 -3.12 9.96 8.03
N GLY A 102 -2.76 11.07 7.37
CA GLY A 102 -3.65 12.20 7.07
C GLY A 102 -4.55 12.03 5.84
N ASN A 103 -4.48 10.90 5.12
CA ASN A 103 -5.39 10.64 3.99
C ASN A 103 -6.87 10.59 4.45
N PRO A 104 -7.85 10.78 3.54
CA PRO A 104 -9.29 10.92 3.87
C PRO A 104 -9.89 9.78 4.71
N THR A 105 -9.38 8.54 4.57
CA THR A 105 -9.81 7.38 5.37
C THR A 105 -8.75 6.96 6.38
N LEU A 106 -7.96 7.91 6.86
CA LEU A 106 -6.90 7.78 7.86
C LEU A 106 -5.83 6.73 7.54
N SER A 107 -5.60 6.45 6.26
CA SER A 107 -4.54 5.54 5.80
C SER A 107 -4.23 5.68 4.32
N PHE A 108 -3.03 5.23 3.94
CA PHE A 108 -2.59 5.15 2.54
C PHE A 108 -3.47 4.29 1.62
N LYS A 109 -4.40 3.51 2.18
CA LYS A 109 -5.34 2.68 1.39
C LYS A 109 -6.20 3.57 0.49
N ALA A 110 -6.48 4.80 0.93
CA ALA A 110 -7.23 5.80 0.17
C ALA A 110 -6.70 5.96 -1.26
N ARG A 111 -5.37 6.15 -1.41
CA ARG A 111 -4.70 6.28 -2.71
C ARG A 111 -5.07 5.18 -3.70
N GLY A 112 -4.88 3.92 -3.28
CA GLY A 112 -5.14 2.77 -4.15
C GLY A 112 -6.62 2.59 -4.46
N LEU A 113 -7.49 2.79 -3.46
CA LEU A 113 -8.93 2.60 -3.65
C LEU A 113 -9.58 3.72 -4.47
N ALA A 114 -9.06 4.95 -4.40
CA ALA A 114 -9.49 6.01 -5.30
C ALA A 114 -9.41 5.59 -6.77
N VAL A 115 -8.24 5.07 -7.17
CA VAL A 115 -7.98 4.69 -8.56
C VAL A 115 -8.74 3.42 -8.94
N ALA A 116 -8.78 2.43 -8.06
CA ALA A 116 -9.45 1.17 -8.35
C ALA A 116 -10.97 1.32 -8.45
N ILE A 117 -11.59 2.12 -7.58
CA ILE A 117 -13.03 2.38 -7.64
C ILE A 117 -13.36 3.29 -8.82
N HIS A 118 -12.52 4.28 -9.12
CA HIS A 118 -12.66 5.08 -10.35
C HIS A 118 -12.70 4.18 -11.59
N ARG A 119 -11.75 3.24 -11.72
CA ARG A 119 -11.73 2.29 -12.85
C ARG A 119 -12.87 1.29 -12.82
N ALA A 120 -13.22 0.75 -11.66
CA ALA A 120 -14.37 -0.14 -11.54
C ALA A 120 -15.64 0.55 -12.07
N ARG A 121 -15.90 1.80 -11.65
CA ARG A 121 -17.03 2.61 -12.12
C ARG A 121 -16.94 2.86 -13.63
N ALA A 122 -15.81 3.36 -14.13
CA ALA A 122 -15.62 3.70 -15.53
C ALA A 122 -15.78 2.49 -16.46
N LEU A 123 -15.40 1.30 -15.98
CA LEU A 123 -15.51 0.04 -16.71
C LEU A 123 -16.85 -0.68 -16.51
N GLY A 124 -17.81 -0.06 -15.83
CA GLY A 124 -19.18 -0.54 -15.72
C GLY A 124 -19.44 -1.54 -14.59
N ALA A 125 -18.62 -1.57 -13.54
CA ALA A 125 -18.92 -2.37 -12.35
C ALA A 125 -20.25 -1.92 -11.74
N ARG A 126 -21.13 -2.88 -11.42
CA ARG A 126 -22.44 -2.61 -10.82
C ARG A 126 -22.44 -2.75 -9.31
N HIS A 127 -21.46 -3.49 -8.78
CA HIS A 127 -21.28 -3.75 -7.35
C HIS A 127 -19.82 -4.09 -7.11
N VAL A 128 -19.26 -3.61 -6.00
CA VAL A 128 -17.88 -3.86 -5.60
C VAL A 128 -17.86 -4.68 -4.32
N ALA A 129 -16.94 -5.64 -4.23
CA ALA A 129 -16.78 -6.47 -3.05
C ALA A 129 -15.32 -6.56 -2.60
N ILE A 130 -15.09 -6.56 -1.28
CA ILE A 130 -13.76 -6.79 -0.71
C ILE A 130 -13.81 -7.59 0.61
N PRO A 131 -12.96 -8.61 0.79
CA PRO A 131 -12.74 -9.21 2.09
C PRO A 131 -11.66 -8.42 2.84
N SER A 132 -12.03 -7.73 3.92
CA SER A 132 -11.07 -6.92 4.69
C SER A 132 -11.49 -6.66 6.13
N ALA A 133 -10.61 -7.02 7.08
CA ALA A 133 -10.73 -6.71 8.50
C ALA A 133 -10.01 -5.39 8.91
N GLY A 134 -9.80 -4.45 7.98
CA GLY A 134 -8.97 -3.27 8.26
C GLY A 134 -9.17 -2.15 7.25
N ASN A 135 -8.18 -1.25 7.19
CA ASN A 135 -8.23 0.00 6.43
C ASN A 135 -8.63 -0.12 4.94
N ALA A 136 -8.47 -1.27 4.31
CA ALA A 136 -8.88 -1.46 2.92
C ALA A 136 -10.41 -1.57 2.78
N GLY A 137 -11.11 -2.15 3.76
CA GLY A 137 -12.57 -2.16 3.81
C GLY A 137 -13.11 -0.73 3.91
N SER A 138 -12.62 0.03 4.89
CA SER A 138 -12.98 1.44 5.09
C SER A 138 -12.79 2.30 3.85
N ALA A 139 -11.61 2.21 3.21
CA ALA A 139 -11.34 2.94 1.98
C ALA A 139 -12.27 2.51 0.85
N THR A 140 -12.52 1.20 0.68
CA THR A 140 -13.43 0.71 -0.37
C THR A 140 -14.85 1.27 -0.15
N ALA A 141 -15.35 1.23 1.09
CA ALA A 141 -16.65 1.78 1.43
C ALA A 141 -16.74 3.29 1.11
N ALA A 142 -15.75 4.08 1.53
CA ALA A 142 -15.72 5.53 1.28
C ALA A 142 -15.72 5.90 -0.21
N TYR A 143 -14.86 5.27 -1.02
CA TYR A 143 -14.79 5.58 -2.45
C TYR A 143 -15.98 5.01 -3.23
N CYS A 144 -16.56 3.88 -2.80
CA CYS A 144 -17.82 3.39 -3.38
C CYS A 144 -18.99 4.35 -3.08
N ALA A 145 -19.06 4.90 -1.87
CA ALA A 145 -20.05 5.92 -1.52
C ALA A 145 -19.91 7.16 -2.42
N LEU A 146 -18.69 7.67 -2.60
CA LEU A 146 -18.40 8.76 -3.53
C LEU A 146 -18.78 8.42 -4.98
N ALA A 147 -18.54 7.18 -5.40
CA ALA A 147 -18.83 6.70 -6.75
C ALA A 147 -20.32 6.43 -7.02
N GLY A 148 -21.16 6.37 -5.98
CA GLY A 148 -22.52 5.86 -6.07
C GLY A 148 -22.57 4.37 -6.42
N LEU A 149 -21.56 3.60 -6.03
CA LEU A 149 -21.46 2.16 -6.28
C LEU A 149 -21.87 1.35 -5.04
N PRO A 150 -22.78 0.36 -5.17
CA PRO A 150 -23.01 -0.64 -4.15
C PRO A 150 -21.72 -1.36 -3.72
N CYS A 151 -21.57 -1.55 -2.41
CA CYS A 151 -20.36 -2.09 -1.81
C CYS A 151 -20.67 -3.15 -0.75
N THR A 152 -20.05 -4.32 -0.86
CA THR A 152 -20.07 -5.36 0.18
C THR A 152 -18.67 -5.56 0.76
N VAL A 153 -18.55 -5.45 2.08
CA VAL A 153 -17.31 -5.73 2.81
C VAL A 153 -17.52 -6.97 3.67
N ALA A 154 -16.83 -8.06 3.33
CA ALA A 154 -16.83 -9.27 4.14
C ALA A 154 -15.70 -9.18 5.17
N MET A 155 -16.04 -9.37 6.44
CA MET A 155 -15.13 -9.22 7.57
C MET A 155 -15.26 -10.41 8.52
N PRO A 156 -14.17 -10.85 9.16
CA PRO A 156 -14.24 -11.68 10.37
C PRO A 156 -15.13 -11.05 11.44
N ALA A 157 -15.86 -11.87 12.19
CA ALA A 157 -16.68 -11.41 13.31
C ALA A 157 -15.85 -10.72 14.41
N ASP A 158 -14.55 -11.03 14.54
CA ASP A 158 -13.61 -10.42 15.49
C ASP A 158 -12.98 -9.09 14.99
N THR A 159 -13.46 -8.55 13.86
CA THR A 159 -12.92 -7.30 13.29
C THR A 159 -13.10 -6.13 14.26
N PRO A 160 -12.08 -5.27 14.45
CA PRO A 160 -12.20 -4.11 15.33
C PRO A 160 -13.40 -3.22 14.98
N GLU A 161 -14.20 -2.87 16.00
CA GLU A 161 -15.44 -2.10 15.83
C GLU A 161 -15.27 -0.79 15.04
N PRO A 162 -14.17 0.01 15.20
CA PRO A 162 -13.99 1.22 14.38
C PRO A 162 -14.03 0.96 12.87
N VAL A 163 -13.53 -0.19 12.40
CA VAL A 163 -13.52 -0.55 10.97
C VAL A 163 -14.91 -0.95 10.51
N VAL A 164 -15.63 -1.73 11.31
CA VAL A 164 -17.02 -2.15 11.03
C VAL A 164 -17.94 -0.93 10.98
N ALA A 165 -17.86 -0.07 11.98
CA ALA A 165 -18.65 1.15 12.11
C ALA A 165 -18.38 2.11 10.94
N GLU A 166 -17.11 2.33 10.57
CA GLU A 166 -16.74 3.19 9.45
C GLU A 166 -17.30 2.67 8.11
N CYS A 167 -17.22 1.36 7.85
CA CYS A 167 -17.78 0.78 6.63
C CYS A 167 -19.30 0.94 6.55
N ARG A 168 -20.01 0.70 7.66
CA ARG A 168 -21.47 0.90 7.74
C ARG A 168 -21.85 2.38 7.58
N ALA A 169 -21.08 3.30 8.17
CA ALA A 169 -21.33 4.73 8.07
C ALA A 169 -21.21 5.25 6.63
N TYR A 170 -20.30 4.68 5.83
CA TYR A 170 -20.23 4.94 4.39
C TYR A 170 -21.30 4.22 3.55
N GLY A 171 -22.21 3.47 4.18
CA GLY A 171 -23.32 2.80 3.49
C GLY A 171 -22.96 1.44 2.86
N ALA A 172 -21.80 0.87 3.18
CA ALA A 172 -21.47 -0.47 2.71
C ALA A 172 -22.28 -1.54 3.45
N THR A 173 -22.66 -2.59 2.73
CA THR A 173 -23.17 -3.83 3.34
C THR A 173 -22.01 -4.56 3.99
N VAL A 174 -22.00 -4.64 5.32
CA VAL A 174 -20.98 -5.38 6.07
C VAL A 174 -21.51 -6.77 6.40
N GLU A 175 -20.83 -7.79 5.89
CA GLU A 175 -21.04 -9.19 6.28
C GLU A 175 -20.00 -9.58 7.32
N LEU A 176 -20.46 -9.96 8.51
CA LEU A 176 -19.60 -10.55 9.53
C LEU A 176 -19.63 -12.08 9.39
N VAL A 177 -18.46 -12.67 9.19
CA VAL A 177 -18.25 -14.10 8.95
C VAL A 177 -17.49 -14.70 10.12
N GLU A 178 -17.98 -15.82 10.64
CA GLU A 178 -17.27 -16.57 11.68
C GLU A 178 -15.91 -17.08 11.19
N GLY A 179 -14.89 -16.96 12.05
CA GLY A 179 -13.52 -17.37 11.75
C GLY A 179 -12.61 -16.22 11.29
N SER A 180 -11.71 -16.54 10.38
CA SER A 180 -10.60 -15.70 9.92
C SER A 180 -10.91 -14.89 8.66
N ILE A 181 -9.98 -14.00 8.29
CA ILE A 181 -10.07 -13.25 7.01
C ILE A 181 -10.08 -14.18 5.79
N ALA A 182 -9.50 -15.38 5.89
CA ALA A 182 -9.56 -16.38 4.83
C ALA A 182 -10.97 -16.96 4.67
N ASP A 183 -11.74 -17.04 5.76
CA ASP A 183 -13.14 -17.50 5.77
C ASP A 183 -14.05 -16.44 5.14
N ALA A 184 -13.90 -15.18 5.56
CA ALA A 184 -14.57 -14.04 4.91
C ALA A 184 -14.24 -13.96 3.41
N GLY A 185 -12.98 -14.22 3.05
CA GLY A 185 -12.55 -14.31 1.65
C GLY A 185 -13.17 -15.49 0.89
N ARG A 186 -13.46 -16.62 1.53
CA ARG A 186 -14.17 -17.76 0.89
C ARG A 186 -15.63 -17.41 0.65
N TRP A 187 -16.33 -16.92 1.67
CA TRP A 187 -17.72 -16.45 1.56
C TRP A 187 -17.90 -15.45 0.41
N LEU A 188 -16.98 -14.48 0.30
CA LEU A 188 -17.04 -13.46 -0.74
C LEU A 188 -16.81 -14.03 -2.14
N ARG A 189 -15.90 -15.01 -2.30
CA ARG A 189 -15.64 -15.65 -3.61
C ARG A 189 -16.87 -16.38 -4.15
N GLU A 190 -17.61 -17.06 -3.28
CA GLU A 190 -18.84 -17.77 -3.67
C GLU A 190 -19.90 -16.81 -4.22
N ARG A 191 -20.00 -15.60 -3.65
CA ARG A 191 -20.96 -14.57 -4.09
C ARG A 191 -20.49 -13.74 -5.27
N VAL A 192 -19.20 -13.41 -5.34
CA VAL A 192 -18.62 -12.67 -6.47
C VAL A 192 -18.97 -13.31 -7.81
N TRP A 193 -18.90 -14.64 -7.90
CA TRP A 193 -19.26 -15.36 -9.11
C TRP A 193 -20.77 -15.31 -9.39
N ARG A 194 -21.59 -15.60 -8.38
CA ARG A 194 -23.04 -15.74 -8.54
C ARG A 194 -23.76 -14.40 -8.76
N GLU A 195 -23.25 -13.34 -8.14
CA GLU A 195 -23.89 -12.03 -8.09
C GLU A 195 -23.18 -11.00 -8.99
N GLU A 196 -22.18 -11.45 -9.78
CA GLU A 196 -21.40 -10.64 -10.73
C GLU A 196 -20.74 -9.41 -10.09
N TRP A 197 -20.32 -9.52 -8.82
CA TRP A 197 -19.63 -8.44 -8.11
C TRP A 197 -18.18 -8.31 -8.57
N PHE A 198 -17.65 -7.08 -8.60
CA PHE A 198 -16.24 -6.84 -8.90
C PHE A 198 -15.38 -6.94 -7.63
N ASP A 199 -14.48 -7.92 -7.58
CA ASP A 199 -13.60 -8.17 -6.43
C ASP A 199 -12.39 -7.23 -6.46
N VAL A 200 -12.31 -6.32 -5.49
CA VAL A 200 -11.18 -5.36 -5.35
C VAL A 200 -10.17 -5.77 -4.28
N SER A 201 -10.12 -7.06 -3.94
CA SER A 201 -9.08 -7.65 -3.09
C SER A 201 -7.68 -7.26 -3.54
N THR A 202 -6.76 -7.21 -2.59
CA THR A 202 -5.37 -6.77 -2.81
C THR A 202 -4.71 -7.55 -3.95
N LEU A 203 -4.28 -6.83 -5.01
CA LEU A 203 -3.66 -7.38 -6.23
C LEU A 203 -4.53 -8.35 -7.05
N LYS A 204 -5.84 -8.46 -6.77
CA LYS A 204 -6.75 -9.14 -7.68
C LYS A 204 -7.16 -8.26 -8.84
N GLU A 205 -7.44 -6.99 -8.58
CA GLU A 205 -7.62 -5.98 -9.62
C GLU A 205 -6.30 -5.21 -9.85
N PRO A 206 -6.09 -4.62 -11.05
CA PRO A 206 -4.79 -4.08 -11.45
C PRO A 206 -4.52 -2.63 -10.99
N TYR A 207 -5.53 -1.87 -10.56
CA TYR A 207 -5.46 -0.41 -10.48
C TYR A 207 -5.16 0.13 -9.08
N ARG A 208 -5.31 -0.64 -7.99
CA ARG A 208 -4.90 -0.22 -6.63
C ARG A 208 -3.41 0.04 -6.51
N LEU A 209 -2.60 -0.63 -7.33
CA LEU A 209 -1.16 -0.40 -7.41
C LEU A 209 -0.88 1.02 -7.92
N GLU A 210 -1.63 1.47 -8.91
CA GLU A 210 -1.41 2.75 -9.59
C GLU A 210 -1.65 3.93 -8.65
N GLY A 211 -2.67 3.87 -7.80
CA GLY A 211 -2.85 4.90 -6.77
C GLY A 211 -1.69 4.94 -5.78
N LYS A 212 -1.12 3.79 -5.41
CA LYS A 212 -0.03 3.70 -4.42
C LYS A 212 1.32 4.13 -4.97
N LYS A 213 1.53 4.03 -6.29
CA LYS A 213 2.83 4.37 -6.89
C LYS A 213 3.12 5.87 -6.77
N THR A 214 2.07 6.68 -6.63
CA THR A 214 2.17 8.12 -6.35
C THR A 214 2.98 8.43 -5.09
N MET A 215 3.07 7.50 -4.12
CA MET A 215 3.97 7.66 -2.97
C MET A 215 5.44 7.76 -3.41
N GLY A 216 5.85 7.02 -4.44
CA GLY A 216 7.21 7.08 -4.99
C GLY A 216 7.46 8.38 -5.77
N TYR A 217 6.48 8.83 -6.55
CA TYR A 217 6.52 10.12 -7.25
C TYR A 217 6.62 11.31 -6.28
N GLU A 218 5.75 11.35 -5.26
CA GLU A 218 5.78 12.39 -4.23
C GLU A 218 7.08 12.38 -3.43
N LEU A 219 7.65 11.19 -3.17
CA LEU A 219 8.90 11.07 -2.47
C LEU A 219 10.07 11.64 -3.28
N ALA A 220 10.13 11.31 -4.58
CA ALA A 220 11.13 11.88 -5.47
C ALA A 220 10.97 13.40 -5.59
N GLU A 221 9.74 13.91 -5.77
CA GLU A 221 9.46 15.35 -5.82
C GLU A 221 9.90 16.06 -4.54
N ALA A 222 9.53 15.55 -3.36
CA ALA A 222 9.89 16.13 -2.06
C ALA A 222 11.40 16.13 -1.79
N LEU A 223 12.15 15.24 -2.45
CA LEU A 223 13.60 15.11 -2.35
C LEU A 223 14.36 15.77 -3.51
N GLY A 224 13.68 16.59 -4.32
CA GLY A 224 14.31 17.31 -5.43
C GLY A 224 14.69 16.40 -6.60
N TRP A 225 13.82 15.45 -6.92
CA TRP A 225 13.99 14.44 -7.97
C TRP A 225 15.18 13.51 -7.75
N ARG A 226 15.43 13.20 -6.48
CA ARG A 226 16.35 12.15 -6.02
C ARG A 226 15.57 11.11 -5.23
N VAL A 227 16.08 9.89 -5.19
CA VAL A 227 15.55 8.84 -4.33
C VAL A 227 16.28 8.86 -2.98
N PRO A 228 15.66 8.40 -1.87
CA PRO A 228 16.39 8.19 -0.62
C PRO A 228 17.35 6.99 -0.74
N ASP A 229 18.25 6.86 0.22
CA ASP A 229 19.17 5.72 0.29
C ASP A 229 18.43 4.45 0.75
N ALA A 230 17.44 4.60 1.64
CA ALA A 230 16.64 3.50 2.17
C ALA A 230 15.17 3.87 2.36
N ILE A 231 14.28 2.91 2.06
CA ILE A 231 12.85 2.96 2.37
C ILE A 231 12.52 1.81 3.31
N VAL A 232 11.97 2.13 4.48
CA VAL A 232 11.47 1.15 5.45
C VAL A 232 9.95 1.15 5.42
N TYR A 233 9.40 0.04 4.91
CA TYR A 233 7.98 -0.05 4.58
C TYR A 233 7.28 -1.20 5.31
N PRO A 234 6.21 -0.92 6.08
CA PRO A 234 5.43 -1.97 6.72
C PRO A 234 4.64 -2.77 5.67
N THR A 235 4.84 -4.08 5.65
CA THR A 235 4.52 -4.96 4.54
C THR A 235 3.53 -6.04 4.97
N GLY A 236 2.24 -5.77 4.76
CA GLY A 236 1.20 -6.81 4.70
C GLY A 236 1.21 -7.45 3.31
N GLY A 237 0.24 -7.09 2.47
CA GLY A 237 0.20 -7.54 1.06
C GLY A 237 1.20 -6.84 0.11
N GLY A 238 2.14 -6.04 0.62
CA GLY A 238 3.26 -5.40 -0.11
C GLY A 238 2.96 -4.48 -1.30
N THR A 239 1.68 -4.23 -1.62
CA THR A 239 1.29 -3.33 -2.73
C THR A 239 1.98 -1.96 -2.75
N GLY A 240 2.24 -1.31 -1.61
CA GLY A 240 2.93 -0.01 -1.61
C GLY A 240 4.39 -0.14 -2.01
N LEU A 241 5.09 -1.16 -1.51
CA LEU A 241 6.48 -1.47 -1.89
C LEU A 241 6.60 -1.76 -3.38
N ILE A 242 5.73 -2.63 -3.93
CA ILE A 242 5.69 -2.94 -5.36
C ILE A 242 5.40 -1.67 -6.18
N ALA A 243 4.45 -0.84 -5.71
CA ALA A 243 4.04 0.35 -6.43
C ALA A 243 5.14 1.41 -6.46
N MET A 244 5.83 1.66 -5.35
CA MET A 244 6.98 2.58 -5.32
C MET A 244 8.10 2.09 -6.23
N TRP A 245 8.41 0.78 -6.20
CA TRP A 245 9.40 0.18 -7.09
C TRP A 245 9.06 0.41 -8.57
N LYS A 246 7.78 0.24 -8.93
CA LYS A 246 7.26 0.57 -10.27
C LYS A 246 7.43 2.06 -10.59
N ALA A 247 7.07 2.96 -9.68
CA ALA A 247 7.21 4.41 -9.91
C ALA A 247 8.66 4.83 -10.16
N PHE A 248 9.64 4.26 -9.46
CA PHE A 248 11.05 4.55 -9.73
C PHE A 248 11.49 4.09 -11.13
N GLY A 249 11.02 2.91 -11.58
CA GLY A 249 11.23 2.46 -12.96
C GLY A 249 10.58 3.37 -14.00
N GLU A 250 9.35 3.82 -13.75
CA GLU A 250 8.66 4.75 -14.65
C GLU A 250 9.34 6.11 -14.70
N MET A 251 9.75 6.67 -13.56
CA MET A 251 10.46 7.95 -13.51
C MET A 251 11.84 7.88 -14.18
N GLU A 252 12.56 6.76 -14.06
CA GLU A 252 13.81 6.57 -14.81
C GLU A 252 13.55 6.57 -16.32
N ALA A 253 12.56 5.81 -16.79
CA ALA A 253 12.21 5.76 -18.21
C ALA A 253 11.73 7.11 -18.77
N LEU A 254 11.12 7.95 -17.92
CA LEU A 254 10.74 9.34 -18.25
C LEU A 254 11.93 10.32 -18.20
N GLY A 255 13.11 9.89 -17.75
CA GLY A 255 14.28 10.75 -17.54
C GLY A 255 14.15 11.67 -16.31
N TRP A 256 13.23 11.37 -15.39
CA TRP A 256 12.97 12.17 -14.19
C TRP A 256 13.85 11.80 -13.01
N ILE A 257 14.44 10.61 -12.98
CA ILE A 257 15.49 10.23 -12.02
C ILE A 257 16.56 9.41 -12.75
N GLY A 258 17.70 9.15 -12.09
CA GLY A 258 18.73 8.24 -12.61
C GLY A 258 18.42 6.76 -12.34
N GLU A 259 19.45 5.92 -12.56
CA GLU A 259 19.40 4.47 -12.31
C GLU A 259 19.44 4.10 -10.81
N GLU A 260 19.84 5.05 -9.95
CA GLU A 260 19.89 4.87 -8.50
C GLU A 260 18.54 4.39 -7.93
N ARG A 261 18.59 3.50 -6.94
CA ARG A 261 17.42 2.93 -6.28
C ARG A 261 17.57 2.92 -4.76
N PRO A 262 16.50 3.22 -4.00
CA PRO A 262 16.52 3.03 -2.56
C PRO A 262 16.61 1.55 -2.23
N LYS A 263 17.37 1.19 -1.20
CA LYS A 263 17.27 -0.13 -0.56
C LYS A 263 15.84 -0.29 -0.02
N MET A 264 15.11 -1.31 -0.47
CA MET A 264 13.72 -1.55 -0.07
C MET A 264 13.68 -2.53 1.10
N PHE A 265 13.27 -2.03 2.27
CA PHE A 265 13.09 -2.86 3.47
C PHE A 265 11.62 -3.19 3.71
N ALA A 266 11.30 -4.48 3.71
CA ALA A 266 9.96 -4.97 4.05
C ALA A 266 9.89 -5.37 5.52
N VAL A 267 9.00 -4.73 6.29
CA VAL A 267 8.84 -5.03 7.71
C VAL A 267 7.52 -5.75 7.95
N GLN A 268 7.55 -6.88 8.66
CA GLN A 268 6.35 -7.64 9.04
C GLN A 268 6.28 -7.85 10.56
N ALA A 269 5.09 -8.11 11.08
CA ALA A 269 4.94 -8.57 12.46
C ALA A 269 5.39 -10.04 12.57
N ALA A 270 6.11 -10.40 13.63
CA ALA A 270 6.69 -11.74 13.80
C ALA A 270 5.66 -12.87 13.70
N GLY A 271 4.48 -12.68 14.30
CA GLY A 271 3.36 -13.63 14.23
C GLY A 271 2.71 -13.76 12.84
N CYS A 272 3.09 -12.93 11.86
CA CYS A 272 2.66 -13.02 10.47
C CYS A 272 3.72 -12.50 9.49
N ALA A 273 4.84 -13.22 9.39
CA ALA A 273 6.01 -12.81 8.59
C ALA A 273 6.35 -13.74 7.39
N PRO A 274 5.41 -14.04 6.46
CA PRO A 274 5.67 -14.97 5.35
C PRO A 274 6.75 -14.49 4.36
N ILE A 275 6.84 -13.18 4.09
CA ILE A 275 7.85 -12.60 3.21
C ILE A 275 9.23 -12.66 3.85
N VAL A 276 9.33 -12.42 5.17
CA VAL A 276 10.60 -12.54 5.90
C VAL A 276 11.14 -13.96 5.79
N ARG A 277 10.31 -14.97 6.10
CA ARG A 277 10.70 -16.39 6.00
C ARG A 277 11.13 -16.77 4.58
N ALA A 278 10.40 -16.31 3.56
CA ALA A 278 10.73 -16.59 2.17
C ALA A 278 12.02 -15.89 1.70
N PHE A 279 12.26 -14.67 2.17
CA PHE A 279 13.48 -13.94 1.88
C PHE A 279 14.70 -14.63 2.50
N GLU A 280 14.62 -15.01 3.78
CA GLU A 280 15.70 -15.65 4.53
C GLU A 280 16.04 -17.06 4.00
N SER A 281 15.04 -17.82 3.54
CA SER A 281 15.25 -19.14 2.93
C SER A 281 15.69 -19.11 1.46
N GLY A 282 15.71 -17.91 0.84
CA GLY A 282 15.99 -17.76 -0.59
C GLY A 282 14.85 -18.23 -1.51
N ALA A 283 13.65 -18.50 -0.98
CA ALA A 283 12.51 -18.96 -1.76
C ALA A 283 11.93 -17.85 -2.65
N ASP A 284 11.52 -18.18 -3.88
CA ASP A 284 10.91 -17.20 -4.80
C ASP A 284 9.45 -16.87 -4.49
N ARG A 285 8.83 -17.65 -3.61
CA ARG A 285 7.44 -17.53 -3.20
C ARG A 285 7.34 -17.68 -1.69
N ALA A 286 6.34 -17.03 -1.11
CA ALA A 286 6.09 -17.10 0.32
C ALA A 286 5.01 -18.14 0.63
N GLU A 287 5.32 -19.03 1.56
CA GLU A 287 4.34 -19.98 2.09
C GLU A 287 3.35 -19.28 3.02
N ALA A 288 2.09 -19.72 2.95
CA ALA A 288 1.03 -19.11 3.74
C ALA A 288 1.23 -19.39 5.24
N VAL A 289 1.05 -18.38 6.08
CA VAL A 289 1.01 -18.57 7.54
C VAL A 289 -0.33 -19.17 7.93
N SER A 290 -0.33 -20.33 8.61
CA SER A 290 -1.55 -21.05 8.99
C SER A 290 -2.35 -20.36 10.11
N ARG A 291 -1.66 -19.74 11.07
CA ARG A 291 -2.25 -19.02 12.21
C ARG A 291 -1.62 -17.64 12.36
N PRO A 292 -1.98 -16.67 11.50
CA PRO A 292 -1.41 -15.34 11.55
C PRO A 292 -1.96 -14.57 12.77
N GLU A 293 -1.07 -14.10 13.64
CA GLU A 293 -1.43 -13.34 14.84
C GLU A 293 -0.62 -12.05 14.90
N THR A 294 -1.30 -10.93 15.13
CA THR A 294 -0.70 -9.63 15.43
C THR A 294 -1.81 -8.60 15.72
N VAL A 295 -1.53 -7.63 16.60
CA VAL A 295 -2.35 -6.43 16.83
C VAL A 295 -2.37 -5.49 15.62
N ALA A 296 -1.38 -5.58 14.73
CA ALA A 296 -1.25 -4.78 13.53
C ALA A 296 -2.08 -5.40 12.38
N SER A 297 -3.39 -5.12 12.36
CA SER A 297 -4.34 -5.76 11.42
C SER A 297 -3.94 -5.64 9.94
N GLY A 298 -3.30 -4.55 9.53
CA GLY A 298 -2.78 -4.35 8.17
C GLY A 298 -1.54 -5.20 7.82
N LEU A 299 -0.85 -5.76 8.82
CA LEU A 299 0.25 -6.73 8.66
C LEU A 299 -0.20 -8.18 8.82
N ARG A 300 -1.43 -8.44 9.31
CA ARG A 300 -2.03 -9.78 9.44
C ARG A 300 -2.45 -10.36 8.08
N VAL A 301 -1.50 -10.51 7.15
CA VAL A 301 -1.71 -11.01 5.78
C VAL A 301 -0.93 -12.32 5.59
N PRO A 302 -1.59 -13.48 5.74
CA PRO A 302 -0.90 -14.78 5.76
C PRO A 302 -0.31 -15.18 4.40
N ALA A 303 -0.87 -14.68 3.29
CA ALA A 303 -0.39 -14.94 1.95
C ALA A 303 -0.62 -13.72 1.05
N ALA A 304 0.36 -13.37 0.21
CA ALA A 304 0.28 -12.26 -0.74
C ALA A 304 0.33 -12.78 -2.19
N ILE A 305 -0.62 -12.34 -3.02
CA ILE A 305 -0.67 -12.73 -4.45
C ILE A 305 0.59 -12.29 -5.21
N GLY A 306 1.15 -11.13 -4.83
CA GLY A 306 2.36 -10.55 -5.42
C GLY A 306 3.61 -10.75 -4.55
N ASP A 307 3.68 -11.80 -3.74
CA ASP A 307 4.86 -12.18 -2.95
C ASP A 307 6.18 -12.13 -3.75
N PHE A 308 6.18 -12.71 -4.96
CA PHE A 308 7.34 -12.73 -5.86
C PHE A 308 7.76 -11.32 -6.31
N LEU A 309 6.83 -10.37 -6.44
CA LEU A 309 7.15 -8.98 -6.77
C LEU A 309 7.78 -8.25 -5.58
N ILE A 310 7.32 -8.55 -4.36
CA ILE A 310 7.90 -8.01 -3.12
C ILE A 310 9.33 -8.52 -2.98
N LEU A 311 9.51 -9.84 -3.05
CA LEU A 311 10.82 -10.50 -2.95
C LEU A 311 11.78 -10.01 -4.03
N GLY A 312 11.29 -9.88 -5.27
CA GLY A 312 12.05 -9.34 -6.39
C GLY A 312 12.55 -7.91 -6.13
N ALA A 313 11.70 -7.01 -5.66
CA ALA A 313 12.08 -5.63 -5.37
C ALA A 313 13.07 -5.52 -4.19
N ILE A 314 12.89 -6.31 -3.12
CA ILE A 314 13.83 -6.35 -1.99
C ILE A 314 15.22 -6.83 -2.47
N ARG A 315 15.27 -7.91 -3.25
CA ARG A 315 16.54 -8.47 -3.76
C ARG A 315 17.23 -7.52 -4.74
N ALA A 316 16.49 -6.99 -5.71
CA ALA A 316 17.02 -6.10 -6.74
C ALA A 316 17.56 -4.77 -6.15
N SER A 317 16.99 -4.30 -5.04
CA SER A 317 17.44 -3.09 -4.35
C SER A 317 18.58 -3.32 -3.35
N GLY A 318 19.01 -4.57 -3.13
CA GLY A 318 19.96 -4.90 -2.05
C GLY A 318 19.40 -4.67 -0.64
N GLY A 319 18.06 -4.61 -0.51
CA GLY A 319 17.36 -4.44 0.77
C GLY A 319 17.28 -5.73 1.59
N ALA A 320 16.38 -5.74 2.58
CA ALA A 320 16.13 -6.89 3.43
C ALA A 320 14.67 -6.98 3.89
N ALA A 321 14.26 -8.15 4.36
CA ALA A 321 13.00 -8.32 5.09
C ALA A 321 13.29 -8.47 6.59
N VAL A 322 12.48 -7.84 7.44
CA VAL A 322 12.65 -7.84 8.91
C VAL A 322 11.32 -8.16 9.58
N ALA A 323 11.36 -9.02 10.59
CA ALA A 323 10.23 -9.25 11.49
C ALA A 323 10.45 -8.49 12.81
N VAL A 324 9.37 -7.95 13.37
CA VAL A 324 9.37 -7.28 14.69
C VAL A 324 8.22 -7.79 15.55
N GLU A 325 8.41 -7.82 16.87
CA GLU A 325 7.38 -8.27 17.80
C GLU A 325 6.28 -7.21 17.99
N ASP A 326 5.08 -7.67 18.35
CA ASP A 326 3.94 -6.79 18.62
C ASP A 326 4.21 -5.78 19.74
N ALA A 327 5.01 -6.17 20.74
CA ALA A 327 5.42 -5.28 21.81
C ALA A 327 6.28 -4.12 21.28
N ASP A 328 7.24 -4.42 20.40
CA ASP A 328 8.19 -3.45 19.86
C ASP A 328 7.50 -2.47 18.90
N LEU A 329 6.63 -2.98 18.01
CA LEU A 329 5.87 -2.11 17.11
C LEU A 329 4.88 -1.21 17.86
N LEU A 330 4.30 -1.67 18.97
CA LEU A 330 3.42 -0.84 19.80
C LEU A 330 4.23 0.22 20.57
N ASP A 331 5.39 -0.14 21.11
CA ASP A 331 6.29 0.83 21.76
C ASP A 331 6.75 1.90 20.76
N ALA A 332 7.21 1.50 19.58
CA ALA A 332 7.63 2.41 18.52
C ALA A 332 6.48 3.31 18.02
N ALA A 333 5.24 2.80 17.92
CA ALA A 333 4.07 3.63 17.62
C ALA A 333 3.80 4.69 18.71
N ARG A 334 3.99 4.34 19.99
CA ARG A 334 3.89 5.30 21.11
C ARG A 334 5.03 6.32 21.09
N ARG A 335 6.24 5.92 20.70
CA ARG A 335 7.38 6.84 20.50
C ARG A 335 7.09 7.84 19.39
N LEU A 336 6.54 7.41 18.25
CA LEU A 336 6.08 8.33 17.19
C LEU A 336 5.11 9.39 17.74
N ALA A 337 4.17 8.99 18.60
CA ALA A 337 3.22 9.92 19.19
C ALA A 337 3.88 10.88 20.21
N ARG A 338 4.71 10.35 21.12
CA ARG A 338 5.30 11.12 22.23
C ARG A 338 6.46 12.03 21.80
N GLU A 339 7.29 11.54 20.87
CA GLU A 339 8.53 12.20 20.47
C GLU A 339 8.30 13.01 19.19
N GLU A 340 7.62 12.45 18.18
CA GLU A 340 7.49 13.11 16.86
C GLU A 340 6.14 13.83 16.67
N GLY A 341 5.20 13.67 17.60
CA GLY A 341 3.85 14.24 17.48
C GLY A 341 2.98 13.55 16.42
N ILE A 342 3.30 12.31 16.04
CA ILE A 342 2.60 11.55 15.00
C ILE A 342 1.81 10.41 15.67
N LEU A 343 0.48 10.54 15.75
CA LEU A 343 -0.37 9.47 16.29
C LEU A 343 -0.56 8.35 15.26
N ALA A 344 0.40 7.44 15.23
CA ALA A 344 0.56 6.43 14.19
C ALA A 344 -0.10 5.08 14.50
N SER A 345 -0.46 4.34 13.44
CA SER A 345 -0.91 2.94 13.53
C SER A 345 0.21 1.99 13.97
N PRO A 346 -0.09 0.79 14.53
CA PRO A 346 0.91 -0.23 14.85
C PRO A 346 1.81 -0.61 13.65
N GLU A 347 1.28 -0.58 12.43
CA GLU A 347 2.03 -0.86 11.20
C GLU A 347 3.17 0.14 10.98
N ALA A 348 2.91 1.43 11.24
CA ALA A 348 3.93 2.46 11.19
C ALA A 348 4.98 2.27 12.30
N GLY A 349 4.52 1.87 13.49
CA GLY A 349 5.40 1.46 14.58
C GLY A 349 6.33 0.33 14.19
N ALA A 350 5.86 -0.65 13.41
CA ALA A 350 6.71 -1.75 12.93
C ALA A 350 7.88 -1.24 12.08
N ALA A 351 7.62 -0.30 11.16
CA ALA A 351 8.68 0.31 10.35
C ALA A 351 9.74 1.02 11.20
N VAL A 352 9.34 1.69 12.28
CA VAL A 352 10.27 2.36 13.21
C VAL A 352 11.01 1.34 14.08
N ALA A 353 10.33 0.31 14.58
CA ALA A 353 10.92 -0.77 15.38
C ALA A 353 11.99 -1.57 14.61
N ALA A 354 11.94 -1.57 13.27
CA ALA A 354 12.96 -2.21 12.45
C ALA A 354 14.27 -1.40 12.35
N LEU A 355 14.29 -0.09 12.63
CA LEU A 355 15.47 0.76 12.45
C LEU A 355 16.69 0.30 13.28
N PRO A 356 16.56 0.00 14.60
CA PRO A 356 17.69 -0.51 15.38
C PRO A 356 18.25 -1.82 14.82
N ILE A 357 17.38 -2.72 14.37
CA ILE A 357 17.76 -4.01 13.77
C ILE A 357 18.55 -3.79 12.47
N LEU A 358 18.10 -2.86 11.63
CA LEU A 358 18.76 -2.55 10.36
C LEU A 358 20.13 -1.88 10.57
N LEU A 359 20.26 -1.02 11.58
CA LEU A 359 21.55 -0.41 11.98
C LEU A 359 22.53 -1.45 12.52
N GLU A 360 22.09 -2.29 13.46
CA GLU A 360 22.91 -3.34 14.06
C GLU A 360 23.43 -4.31 12.98
N ARG A 361 22.57 -4.67 12.01
CA ARG A 361 22.91 -5.53 10.88
C ARG A 361 23.67 -4.80 9.76
N ARG A 362 24.02 -3.52 9.93
CA ARG A 362 24.71 -2.68 8.94
C ARG A 362 24.04 -2.70 7.56
N ARG A 363 22.70 -2.70 7.56
CA ARG A 363 21.88 -2.63 6.34
C ARG A 363 21.58 -1.18 5.95
N ILE A 364 21.54 -0.30 6.94
CA ILE A 364 21.50 1.16 6.80
C ILE A 364 22.67 1.76 7.57
N ASP A 365 23.20 2.86 7.06
CA ASP A 365 24.29 3.62 7.66
C ASP A 365 23.76 4.90 8.36
N PRO A 366 24.44 5.44 9.39
CA PRO A 366 24.03 6.66 10.09
C PRO A 366 23.76 7.89 9.21
N ASP A 367 24.47 7.98 8.07
CA ASP A 367 24.37 9.08 7.11
C ASP A 367 23.36 8.83 5.97
N ASP A 368 22.80 7.61 5.89
CA ASP A 368 21.76 7.27 4.92
C ASP A 368 20.53 8.19 5.11
N ARG A 369 19.98 8.67 4.00
CA ARG A 369 18.63 9.23 3.98
C ARG A 369 17.64 8.07 4.08
N VAL A 370 17.08 7.87 5.26
CA VAL A 370 16.12 6.81 5.53
C VAL A 370 14.70 7.38 5.59
N VAL A 371 13.76 6.73 4.90
CA VAL A 371 12.34 7.12 4.92
C VAL A 371 11.48 5.99 5.45
N CYS A 372 10.83 6.21 6.59
CA CYS A 372 9.84 5.32 7.17
C CYS A 372 8.43 5.74 6.74
N PHE A 373 7.58 4.77 6.39
CA PHE A 373 6.20 5.06 6.00
C PHE A 373 5.23 4.93 7.18
N VAL A 374 4.53 6.01 7.51
CA VAL A 374 3.45 6.02 8.50
C VAL A 374 2.15 5.72 7.78
N THR A 375 1.85 4.43 7.58
CA THR A 375 0.78 4.00 6.64
C THR A 375 -0.65 4.27 7.10
N GLY A 376 -0.86 4.58 8.38
CA GLY A 376 -2.19 4.77 8.94
C GLY A 376 -2.16 5.49 10.28
N HIS A 377 -3.32 6.01 10.66
CA HIS A 377 -3.51 6.74 11.90
C HIS A 377 -3.81 5.81 13.07
N GLY A 378 -3.29 6.13 14.25
CA GLY A 378 -3.49 5.37 15.48
C GLY A 378 -4.93 5.36 16.03
N LEU A 379 -5.80 6.28 15.61
CA LEU A 379 -7.19 6.37 16.13
C LEU A 379 -8.04 5.13 15.81
N LYS A 380 -7.67 4.39 14.77
CA LYS A 380 -8.34 3.13 14.39
C LYS A 380 -7.89 1.92 15.22
N TYR A 381 -6.93 2.10 16.12
CA TYR A 381 -6.25 1.03 16.83
C TYR A 381 -6.29 1.27 18.34
N PRO A 382 -7.29 0.73 19.05
CA PRO A 382 -7.40 0.87 20.50
C PRO A 382 -6.13 0.47 21.27
N ALA A 383 -5.39 -0.54 20.79
CA ALA A 383 -4.14 -0.99 21.40
C ALA A 383 -3.03 0.07 21.46
N VAL A 384 -3.03 1.04 20.53
CA VAL A 384 -2.09 2.17 20.54
C VAL A 384 -2.54 3.24 21.54
N LEU A 385 -3.85 3.42 21.69
CA LEU A 385 -4.45 4.45 22.54
C LEU A 385 -4.43 4.09 24.04
N GLN A 386 -4.33 2.81 24.36
CA GLN A 386 -4.26 2.35 25.75
C GLN A 386 -2.91 2.74 26.38
N HIS A 387 -2.98 3.51 27.46
CA HIS A 387 -1.84 3.83 28.33
C HIS A 387 -1.45 2.56 29.08
N ARG A 388 -0.16 2.20 29.08
CA ARG A 388 0.36 1.23 30.06
C ARG A 388 0.61 2.00 31.35
N GLU A 389 -0.11 1.66 32.41
CA GLU A 389 0.14 2.15 33.77
C GLU A 389 1.56 1.82 34.24
#